data_AF-A0A931ZQA2-F1
#
_entry.id   AF-A0A931ZQA2-F1
#
_cell.length_a   1.000
_cell.length_b   1.000
_cell.length_c   1.000
_cell.angle_alpha   90.00
_cell.angle_beta   90.00
_cell.angle_gamma   90.00
#
_symmetry.space_group_name_H-M   'P 1'
#
loop_
_entity.id
_entity.type
_entity.pdbx_description
1 polymer ?
#
loop_
_entity_poly.entity_id
_entity_poly.type
_entity_poly.pdbx_seq_one_letter_code
_entity_poly.pdbx_strand_id
1 'polypeptide(L)'
;MPKQTTSRKKKTHSLSPHRWLIWTLSIAVFIAIGLVGYIVVTNENFDREVVGNLNEVNAWRTYQSKNLGFSLRYPNDWVLESPADNIILFESDSIANEQVSVSVQRASDETAIRAALDNVSEVRVPIGGIDGPRIVNQLSTGQEEIVVLVRPDSRLFVIRGTSSIIDDIISTVKFINE
;
A
#
# COMPACT_ATOMS: atom_id res chain seq x y z
N MET A 1 49.44 -25.89 -83.17
CA MET A 1 48.73 -26.59 -82.06
C MET A 1 48.41 -25.58 -80.97
N PRO A 2 47.14 -25.16 -80.77
CA PRO A 2 46.81 -24.14 -79.77
C PRO A 2 46.39 -24.75 -78.41
N LYS A 3 46.81 -24.09 -77.34
CA LYS A 3 46.50 -24.39 -75.93
C LYS A 3 45.07 -23.96 -75.58
N GLN A 4 44.33 -24.81 -74.88
CA GLN A 4 43.08 -24.44 -74.21
C GLN A 4 43.32 -24.28 -72.71
N THR A 5 43.17 -23.05 -72.22
CA THR A 5 43.13 -22.71 -70.79
C THR A 5 41.69 -22.75 -70.30
N THR A 6 41.40 -23.56 -69.29
CA THR A 6 40.10 -23.63 -68.64
C THR A 6 39.98 -22.54 -67.56
N SER A 7 39.04 -21.61 -67.76
CA SER A 7 38.73 -20.54 -66.79
C SER A 7 37.67 -21.00 -65.79
N ARG A 8 38.01 -20.93 -64.50
CA ARG A 8 37.20 -21.34 -63.35
C ARG A 8 36.27 -20.19 -62.94
N LYS A 9 34.96 -20.28 -63.23
CA LYS A 9 33.95 -19.35 -62.70
C LYS A 9 33.65 -19.67 -61.23
N LYS A 10 34.05 -18.77 -60.31
CA LYS A 10 33.56 -18.73 -58.92
C LYS A 10 32.13 -18.18 -58.92
N LYS A 11 31.14 -18.97 -58.48
CA LYS A 11 29.80 -18.48 -58.14
C LYS A 11 29.86 -17.84 -56.74
N THR A 12 29.69 -16.53 -56.68
CA THR A 12 29.42 -15.82 -55.41
C THR A 12 27.93 -15.93 -55.13
N HIS A 13 27.55 -16.64 -54.06
CA HIS A 13 26.20 -16.58 -53.51
C HIS A 13 25.95 -15.17 -52.98
N SER A 14 25.25 -14.36 -53.78
CA SER A 14 24.70 -13.09 -53.36
C SER A 14 23.53 -13.38 -52.42
N LEU A 15 23.71 -13.18 -51.12
CA LEU A 15 22.58 -13.11 -50.19
C LEU A 15 21.74 -11.90 -50.58
N SER A 16 20.64 -12.14 -51.29
CA SER A 16 19.62 -11.12 -51.47
C SER A 16 19.14 -10.70 -50.08
N PRO A 17 19.13 -9.41 -49.72
CA PRO A 17 18.55 -8.97 -48.47
C PRO A 17 17.08 -9.41 -48.47
N HIS A 18 16.72 -10.32 -47.56
CA HIS A 18 15.38 -10.87 -47.44
C HIS A 18 14.44 -9.74 -47.04
N ARG A 19 13.85 -9.07 -48.03
CA ARG A 19 12.93 -7.94 -47.85
C ARG A 19 11.79 -8.29 -46.89
N TRP A 20 11.39 -9.56 -46.86
CA TRP A 20 10.39 -10.10 -45.93
C TRP A 20 10.77 -9.95 -44.44
N LEU A 21 12.05 -10.08 -44.08
CA LEU A 21 12.52 -9.89 -42.70
C LEU A 21 12.40 -8.44 -42.23
N ILE A 22 12.47 -7.47 -43.15
CA ILE A 22 12.34 -6.04 -42.82
C ILE A 22 10.87 -5.72 -42.52
N TRP A 23 9.93 -6.37 -43.22
CA TRP A 23 8.50 -6.19 -42.99
C TRP A 23 8.03 -6.81 -41.67
N THR A 24 8.51 -8.00 -41.32
CA THR A 24 8.15 -8.64 -40.04
C THR A 24 8.69 -7.87 -38.84
N LEU A 25 9.91 -7.33 -38.93
CA LEU A 25 10.49 -6.49 -37.89
C LEU A 25 9.68 -5.21 -37.68
N SER A 26 9.25 -4.56 -38.78
CA SER A 26 8.42 -3.35 -38.71
C SER A 26 7.08 -3.60 -38.03
N ILE A 27 6.40 -4.71 -38.35
CA ILE A 27 5.12 -5.07 -37.73
C ILE A 27 5.29 -5.34 -36.23
N ALA A 28 6.34 -6.04 -35.83
CA ALA A 28 6.62 -6.32 -34.42
C ALA A 28 6.82 -5.02 -33.60
N VAL A 29 7.51 -4.03 -34.17
CA VAL A 29 7.72 -2.73 -33.52
C VAL A 29 6.39 -1.97 -33.35
N PHE A 30 5.52 -1.97 -34.36
CA PHE A 30 4.20 -1.33 -34.25
C PHE A 30 3.32 -1.98 -33.17
N ILE A 31 3.34 -3.30 -33.05
CA ILE A 31 2.59 -4.03 -32.01
C ILE A 31 3.14 -3.67 -30.62
N ALA A 32 4.46 -3.63 -30.45
CA ALA A 32 5.08 -3.26 -29.17
C ALA A 32 4.72 -1.82 -28.76
N ILE A 33 4.76 -0.86 -29.70
CA ILE A 33 4.35 0.53 -29.44
C ILE A 33 2.86 0.60 -29.08
N GLY A 34 2.01 -0.16 -29.77
CA GLY A 34 0.58 -0.25 -29.45
C GLY A 34 0.31 -0.79 -28.05
N LEU A 35 1.04 -1.83 -27.62
CA LEU A 35 0.92 -2.40 -26.27
C LEU A 35 1.40 -1.42 -25.19
N VAL A 36 2.54 -0.75 -25.40
CA VAL A 36 3.04 0.27 -24.47
C VAL A 36 2.08 1.45 -24.39
N GLY A 37 1.57 1.94 -25.52
CA GLY A 37 0.56 2.99 -25.57
C GLY A 37 -0.74 2.58 -24.88
N TYR A 38 -1.18 1.33 -25.04
CA TYR A 38 -2.35 0.79 -24.36
C TYR A 38 -2.16 0.79 -22.83
N ILE A 39 -0.99 0.38 -22.32
CA ILE A 39 -0.67 0.40 -20.89
C ILE A 39 -0.66 1.84 -20.34
N VAL A 40 -0.05 2.79 -21.07
CA VAL A 40 0.01 4.20 -20.65
C VAL A 40 -1.39 4.83 -20.61
N VAL A 41 -2.20 4.61 -21.65
CA VAL A 41 -3.57 5.16 -21.74
C VAL A 41 -4.51 4.52 -20.71
N THR A 42 -4.34 3.23 -20.37
CA THR A 42 -5.13 2.59 -19.31
C THR A 42 -4.76 3.12 -17.91
N ASN A 43 -3.49 3.43 -17.64
CA ASN A 43 -3.10 4.11 -16.40
C ASN A 43 -3.74 5.52 -16.29
N GLU A 44 -3.72 6.32 -17.37
CA GLU A 44 -4.27 7.68 -17.32
C GLU A 44 -5.81 7.73 -17.25
N ASN A 45 -6.51 6.73 -17.80
CA ASN A 45 -7.97 6.63 -17.68
C ASN A 45 -8.42 6.15 -16.29
N PHE A 46 -7.59 5.38 -15.58
CA PHE A 46 -7.83 5.05 -14.18
C PHE A 46 -7.79 6.32 -13.31
N ASP A 47 -6.86 7.23 -13.59
CA ASP A 47 -6.75 8.50 -12.85
C ASP A 47 -7.95 9.44 -13.08
N ARG A 48 -8.57 9.45 -14.27
CA ARG A 48 -9.68 10.37 -14.56
C ARG A 48 -11.05 9.91 -14.09
N GLU A 49 -11.31 8.61 -14.00
CA GLU A 49 -12.55 8.09 -13.40
C GLU A 49 -12.53 8.22 -11.88
N VAL A 50 -11.33 8.18 -11.25
CA VAL A 50 -11.14 8.51 -9.83
C VAL A 50 -11.44 9.99 -9.55
N VAL A 51 -11.01 10.93 -10.41
CA VAL A 51 -11.17 12.38 -10.17
C VAL A 51 -12.63 12.87 -10.19
N GLY A 52 -13.52 12.19 -10.92
CA GLY A 52 -14.96 12.47 -10.89
C GLY A 52 -15.65 12.08 -9.57
N ASN A 53 -15.02 11.18 -8.79
CA ASN A 53 -15.53 10.65 -7.52
C ASN A 53 -14.84 11.26 -6.28
N LEU A 54 -13.81 12.12 -6.47
CA LEU A 54 -13.04 12.73 -5.37
C LEU A 54 -13.83 13.70 -4.47
N ASN A 55 -15.05 14.09 -4.86
CA ASN A 55 -15.94 14.87 -4.01
C ASN A 55 -16.82 14.00 -3.08
N GLU A 56 -16.96 12.69 -3.33
CA GLU A 56 -17.59 11.74 -2.41
C GLU A 56 -16.55 10.92 -1.61
N VAL A 57 -15.35 10.71 -2.16
CA VAL A 57 -14.26 9.90 -1.55
C VAL A 57 -13.45 10.64 -0.47
N ASN A 58 -13.67 11.94 -0.26
CA ASN A 58 -12.99 12.74 0.79
C ASN A 58 -13.75 12.82 2.13
N ALA A 59 -14.78 12.00 2.34
CA ALA A 59 -15.68 12.12 3.50
C ALA A 59 -15.14 11.50 4.80
N TRP A 60 -13.83 11.61 5.10
CA TRP A 60 -13.31 11.14 6.38
C TRP A 60 -14.04 11.82 7.55
N ARG A 61 -14.62 11.02 8.44
CA ARG A 61 -15.26 11.47 9.67
C ARG A 61 -14.21 11.69 10.75
N THR A 62 -14.54 12.52 11.74
CA THR A 62 -13.70 12.71 12.93
C THR A 62 -14.38 12.05 14.11
N TYR A 63 -13.67 11.17 14.78
CA TYR A 63 -14.05 10.66 16.09
C TYR A 63 -13.31 11.45 17.16
N GLN A 64 -14.02 11.81 18.24
CA GLN A 64 -13.44 12.50 19.38
C GLN A 64 -14.01 11.91 20.66
N SER A 65 -13.12 11.43 21.53
CA SER A 65 -13.47 10.99 22.88
C SER A 65 -12.73 11.83 23.91
N LYS A 66 -13.47 12.68 24.61
CA LYS A 66 -12.92 13.44 25.75
C LYS A 66 -12.53 12.50 26.89
N ASN A 67 -13.36 11.50 27.18
CA ASN A 67 -13.12 10.51 28.23
C ASN A 67 -11.80 9.75 27.99
N LEU A 68 -11.55 9.32 26.74
CA LEU A 68 -10.32 8.62 26.39
C LEU A 68 -9.16 9.55 26.03
N GLY A 69 -9.39 10.86 25.91
CA GLY A 69 -8.34 11.85 25.67
C GLY A 69 -7.74 11.82 24.26
N PHE A 70 -8.52 11.47 23.24
CA PHE A 70 -8.03 11.47 21.85
C PHE A 70 -9.09 11.87 20.82
N SER A 71 -8.61 12.31 19.66
CA SER A 71 -9.39 12.41 18.44
C SER A 71 -8.61 11.85 17.25
N LEU A 72 -9.30 11.29 16.28
CA LEU A 72 -8.72 10.81 15.02
C LEU A 72 -9.73 10.93 13.89
N ARG A 73 -9.27 10.81 12.65
CA ARG A 73 -10.14 10.72 11.49
C ARG A 73 -10.16 9.28 10.95
N TYR A 74 -11.28 8.88 10.38
CA TYR A 74 -11.52 7.54 9.84
C TYR A 74 -12.45 7.62 8.62
N PRO A 75 -12.50 6.60 7.75
CA PRO A 75 -13.37 6.61 6.57
C PRO A 75 -14.86 6.73 6.90
N ASN A 76 -15.63 7.36 6.01
CA ASN A 76 -17.04 7.68 6.22
C ASN A 76 -17.95 6.45 6.40
N ASP A 77 -17.57 5.38 5.70
CA ASP A 77 -18.29 4.12 5.55
C ASP A 77 -17.92 3.10 6.62
N TRP A 78 -17.00 3.45 7.52
CA TRP A 78 -16.65 2.59 8.64
C TRP A 78 -17.65 2.77 9.79
N VAL A 79 -17.98 1.66 10.42
CA VAL A 79 -18.82 1.56 11.60
C VAL A 79 -17.94 1.68 12.85
N LEU A 80 -18.50 2.31 13.88
CA LEU A 80 -17.86 2.43 15.19
C LEU A 80 -18.57 1.54 16.20
N GLU A 81 -17.77 0.77 16.92
CA GLU A 81 -18.20 -0.01 18.06
C GLU A 81 -17.33 0.31 19.29
N SER A 82 -17.92 0.14 20.48
CA SER A 82 -17.23 0.30 21.76
C SER A 82 -17.39 -0.98 22.56
N PRO A 83 -16.60 -2.04 22.27
CA PRO A 83 -16.75 -3.33 22.94
C PRO A 83 -16.44 -3.26 24.44
N ALA A 84 -15.68 -2.25 24.88
CA ALA A 84 -15.41 -1.94 26.28
C ALA A 84 -15.24 -0.42 26.46
N ASP A 85 -15.27 0.05 27.71
CA ASP A 85 -15.18 1.48 28.05
C ASP A 85 -13.87 2.14 27.57
N ASN A 86 -12.80 1.35 27.42
CA ASN A 86 -11.47 1.80 27.05
C ASN A 86 -11.04 1.36 25.65
N ILE A 87 -11.95 0.80 24.84
CA ILE A 87 -11.66 0.30 23.49
C ILE A 87 -12.68 0.86 22.52
N ILE A 88 -12.20 1.48 21.44
CA ILE A 88 -12.99 1.87 20.29
C ILE A 88 -12.53 1.05 19.10
N LEU A 89 -13.47 0.37 18.45
CA LEU A 89 -13.27 -0.40 17.23
C LEU A 89 -13.87 0.38 16.06
N PHE A 90 -13.11 0.50 14.99
CA PHE A 90 -13.50 1.06 13.71
C PHE A 90 -13.43 -0.08 12.69
N GLU A 91 -14.53 -0.43 12.05
CA GLU A 91 -14.62 -1.57 11.13
C GLU A 91 -15.21 -1.14 9.78
N SER A 92 -14.65 -1.67 8.70
CA SER A 92 -15.15 -1.45 7.34
C SER A 92 -16.33 -2.38 7.05
N ASP A 93 -17.50 -1.82 6.72
CA ASP A 93 -18.62 -2.61 6.21
C ASP A 93 -18.37 -3.14 4.79
N SER A 94 -17.47 -2.47 4.05
CA SER A 94 -17.20 -2.72 2.64
C SER A 94 -16.10 -3.77 2.41
N ILE A 95 -15.17 -3.92 3.35
CA ILE A 95 -13.97 -4.75 3.20
C ILE A 95 -13.83 -5.67 4.41
N ALA A 96 -13.95 -6.98 4.15
CA ALA A 96 -13.91 -7.98 5.20
C ALA A 96 -12.56 -8.00 5.95
N ASN A 97 -12.64 -8.05 7.29
CA ASN A 97 -11.49 -8.08 8.21
C ASN A 97 -10.62 -6.82 8.20
N GLU A 98 -11.14 -5.72 7.66
CA GLU A 98 -10.48 -4.42 7.74
C GLU A 98 -10.99 -3.67 8.96
N GLN A 99 -10.14 -3.60 9.99
CA GLN A 99 -10.48 -2.96 11.24
C GLN A 99 -9.28 -2.22 11.84
N VAL A 100 -9.57 -1.18 12.61
CA VAL A 100 -8.62 -0.49 13.47
C VAL A 100 -9.24 -0.40 14.86
N SER A 101 -8.48 -0.76 15.87
CA SER A 101 -8.88 -0.58 17.26
C SER A 101 -7.94 0.41 17.94
N VAL A 102 -8.51 1.27 18.77
CA VAL A 102 -7.78 2.16 19.66
C VAL A 102 -8.18 1.83 21.07
N SER A 103 -7.20 1.46 21.90
CA SER A 103 -7.43 1.16 23.30
C SER A 103 -6.52 1.95 24.22
N VAL A 104 -7.02 2.26 25.42
CA VAL A 104 -6.28 2.97 26.46
C VAL A 104 -6.01 2.00 27.62
N GLN A 105 -4.73 1.78 27.90
CA GLN A 105 -4.24 0.82 28.89
C GLN A 105 -3.30 1.50 29.90
N ARG A 106 -2.86 0.77 30.94
CA ARG A 106 -1.87 1.29 31.87
C ARG A 106 -0.49 1.26 31.23
N ALA A 107 0.35 2.26 31.54
CA ALA A 107 1.73 2.31 31.04
C ALA A 107 2.57 1.06 31.38
N SER A 108 2.26 0.40 32.51
CA SER A 108 2.87 -0.85 32.97
C SER A 108 2.60 -2.04 32.04
N ASP A 109 1.50 -2.00 31.29
CA ASP A 109 1.03 -3.15 30.50
C ASP A 109 1.82 -3.30 29.19
N GLU A 110 2.62 -2.30 28.80
CA GLU A 110 3.42 -2.32 27.58
C GLU A 110 4.33 -3.55 27.49
N THR A 111 4.99 -3.92 28.60
CA THR A 111 5.90 -5.06 28.62
C THR A 111 5.16 -6.36 28.29
N ALA A 112 3.97 -6.54 28.86
CA ALA A 112 3.14 -7.71 28.60
C ALA A 112 2.60 -7.71 27.16
N ILE A 113 2.20 -6.54 26.65
CA ILE A 113 1.75 -6.38 25.27
C ILE A 113 2.86 -6.77 24.30
N ARG A 114 4.07 -6.23 24.49
CA ARG A 114 5.24 -6.51 23.65
C ARG A 114 5.63 -7.98 23.68
N ALA A 115 5.57 -8.62 24.86
CA ALA A 115 5.86 -10.04 25.00
C ALA A 115 4.87 -10.95 24.24
N ALA A 116 3.67 -10.45 23.91
CA ALA A 116 2.66 -11.19 23.17
C ALA A 116 2.75 -11.00 21.63
N LEU A 117 3.65 -10.15 21.13
CA LEU A 117 3.82 -9.91 19.70
C LEU A 117 4.90 -10.82 19.11
N ASP A 118 4.64 -11.39 17.94
CA ASP A 118 5.62 -12.11 17.12
C ASP A 118 6.33 -11.11 16.20
N ASN A 119 6.96 -10.11 16.83
CA ASN A 119 7.50 -8.90 16.22
C ASN A 119 8.38 -9.19 14.98
N VAL A 120 7.95 -8.67 13.83
CA VAL A 120 8.68 -8.73 12.55
C VAL A 120 9.61 -7.53 12.40
N SER A 121 9.12 -6.33 12.71
CA SER A 121 9.90 -5.10 12.64
C SER A 121 9.36 -4.01 13.57
N GLU A 122 10.25 -3.14 14.04
CA GLU A 122 9.89 -1.98 14.87
C GLU A 122 10.61 -0.73 14.36
N VAL A 123 9.83 0.33 14.13
CA VAL A 123 10.34 1.66 13.77
C VAL A 123 9.68 2.73 14.63
N ARG A 124 10.37 3.84 14.89
CA ARG A 124 9.76 4.97 15.61
C ARG A 124 9.06 5.89 14.63
N VAL A 125 7.82 6.25 14.92
CA VAL A 125 7.03 7.18 14.12
C VAL A 125 6.36 8.23 15.03
N PRO A 126 6.16 9.47 14.54
CA PRO A 126 5.43 10.47 15.29
C PRO A 126 3.92 10.19 15.22
N ILE A 127 3.26 10.05 16.38
CA ILE A 127 1.81 9.87 16.48
C ILE A 127 1.27 10.99 17.35
N GLY A 128 0.40 11.85 16.82
CA GLY A 128 -0.11 13.00 17.57
C GLY A 128 0.97 13.90 18.14
N GLY A 129 2.12 13.99 17.47
CA GLY A 129 3.30 14.77 17.92
C GLY A 129 4.21 14.05 18.91
N ILE A 130 3.98 12.76 19.21
CA ILE A 130 4.72 11.99 20.20
C ILE A 130 5.35 10.76 19.53
N ASP A 131 6.66 10.57 19.71
CA ASP A 131 7.39 9.47 19.09
C ASP A 131 7.08 8.13 19.77
N GLY A 132 6.31 7.30 19.09
CA GLY A 132 5.95 5.96 19.53
C GLY A 132 6.56 4.87 18.64
N PRO A 133 6.77 3.66 19.17
CA PRO A 133 7.03 2.48 18.34
C PRO A 133 5.82 2.13 17.46
N ARG A 134 6.09 1.93 16.17
CA ARG A 134 5.25 1.22 15.21
C ARG A 134 5.86 -0.16 14.99
N ILE A 135 5.13 -1.17 15.40
CA ILE A 135 5.55 -2.58 15.39
C ILE A 135 4.72 -3.29 14.33
N VAL A 136 5.38 -4.02 13.43
CA VAL A 136 4.71 -4.97 12.53
C VAL A 136 4.73 -6.33 13.23
N ASN A 137 3.54 -6.85 13.52
CA ASN A 137 3.31 -8.12 14.19
C ASN A 137 2.84 -9.16 13.17
N GLN A 138 3.43 -10.35 13.18
CA GLN A 138 2.95 -11.45 12.34
C GLN A 138 1.85 -12.21 13.07
N LEU A 139 0.65 -12.22 12.51
CA LEU A 139 -0.43 -13.07 13.01
C LEU A 139 -0.21 -14.52 12.58
N SER A 140 -0.72 -15.47 13.37
CA SER A 140 -0.68 -16.91 13.07
C SER A 140 -1.40 -17.28 11.76
N THR A 141 -2.28 -16.40 11.27
CA THR A 141 -2.96 -16.52 9.97
C THR A 141 -2.05 -16.20 8.78
N GLY A 142 -0.84 -15.68 9.02
CA GLY A 142 0.06 -15.17 7.98
C GLY A 142 -0.21 -13.72 7.60
N GLN A 143 -1.19 -13.06 8.21
CA GLN A 143 -1.45 -11.62 8.02
C GLN A 143 -0.54 -10.78 8.91
N GLU A 144 -0.21 -9.58 8.46
CA GLU A 144 0.49 -8.58 9.27
C GLU A 144 -0.52 -7.69 10.01
N GLU A 145 -0.25 -7.43 11.28
CA GLU A 145 -0.94 -6.46 12.11
C GLU A 145 0.04 -5.34 12.48
N ILE A 146 -0.36 -4.08 12.29
CA ILE A 146 0.40 -2.95 12.75
C ILE A 146 -0.09 -2.60 14.16
N VAL A 147 0.86 -2.55 15.10
CA VAL A 147 0.65 -2.19 16.49
C VAL A 147 1.46 -0.95 16.80
N VAL A 148 0.78 0.12 17.19
CA VAL A 148 1.41 1.36 17.62
C VAL A 148 1.18 1.55 19.11
N LEU A 149 2.24 1.86 19.83
CA LEU A 149 2.21 2.13 21.26
C LEU A 149 2.67 3.57 21.49
N VAL A 150 1.89 4.37 22.19
CA VAL A 150 2.22 5.77 22.43
C VAL A 150 1.77 6.22 23.82
N ARG A 151 2.62 7.01 24.47
CA ARG A 151 2.46 7.46 25.86
C ARG A 151 2.48 8.98 25.92
N PRO A 152 1.32 9.65 25.74
CA PRO A 152 1.24 11.09 25.96
C PRO A 152 1.46 11.47 27.43
N ASP A 153 0.96 10.66 28.36
CA ASP A 153 1.07 10.88 29.81
C ASP A 153 1.33 9.54 30.55
N SER A 154 0.62 9.29 31.66
CA SER A 154 0.61 8.02 32.41
C SER A 154 -0.21 6.90 31.75
N ARG A 155 -0.83 7.17 30.59
CA ARG A 155 -1.69 6.25 29.83
C ARG A 155 -0.95 5.72 28.62
N LEU A 156 -1.16 4.44 28.32
CA LEU A 156 -0.67 3.80 27.10
C LEU A 156 -1.81 3.71 26.09
N PHE A 157 -1.66 4.40 24.97
CA PHE A 157 -2.54 4.21 23.83
C PHE A 157 -1.97 3.09 22.97
N VAL A 158 -2.83 2.14 22.64
CA VAL A 158 -2.52 0.97 21.83
C VAL A 158 -3.44 1.03 20.63
N ILE A 159 -2.87 1.32 19.46
CA ILE A 159 -3.59 1.36 18.19
C ILE A 159 -3.21 0.09 17.43
N ARG A 160 -4.18 -0.70 17.00
CA ARG A 160 -3.96 -1.94 16.26
C ARG A 160 -4.80 -1.97 15.00
N GLY A 161 -4.27 -2.55 13.93
CA GLY A 161 -5.05 -2.80 12.73
C GLY A 161 -4.29 -3.59 11.69
N THR A 162 -5.04 -4.24 10.81
CA THR A 162 -4.56 -5.05 9.69
C THR A 162 -4.66 -4.30 8.34
N SER A 163 -5.16 -3.07 8.38
CA SER A 163 -5.48 -2.27 7.19
C SER A 163 -4.27 -1.52 6.64
N SER A 164 -4.19 -1.40 5.32
CA SER A 164 -3.30 -0.45 4.63
C SER A 164 -3.57 1.02 4.99
N ILE A 165 -4.79 1.36 5.41
CA ILE A 165 -5.20 2.71 5.79
C ILE A 165 -4.79 3.10 7.21
N ILE A 166 -4.27 2.15 8.00
CA ILE A 166 -3.93 2.42 9.40
C ILE A 166 -2.88 3.52 9.52
N ASP A 167 -1.91 3.58 8.60
CA ASP A 167 -0.89 4.62 8.61
C ASP A 167 -1.51 6.01 8.36
N ASP A 168 -2.51 6.08 7.48
CA ASP A 168 -3.26 7.32 7.26
C ASP A 168 -4.09 7.69 8.51
N ILE A 169 -4.75 6.73 9.16
CA ILE A 169 -5.50 6.96 10.41
C ILE A 169 -4.57 7.46 11.52
N ILE A 170 -3.43 6.79 11.73
CA ILE A 170 -2.43 7.14 12.75
C ILE A 170 -1.93 8.57 12.53
N SER A 171 -1.74 9.00 11.27
CA SER A 171 -1.31 10.37 10.95
C SER A 171 -2.29 11.46 11.40
N THR A 172 -3.56 11.10 11.62
CA THR A 172 -4.62 12.04 12.02
C THR A 172 -4.87 12.08 13.52
N VAL A 173 -4.21 11.19 14.29
CA VAL A 173 -4.38 11.10 15.74
C VAL A 173 -3.92 12.38 16.40
N LYS A 174 -4.73 12.87 17.34
CA LYS A 174 -4.40 13.98 18.22
C LYS A 174 -4.77 13.61 19.65
N PHE A 175 -3.86 13.81 20.58
CA PHE A 175 -4.13 13.67 22.00
C PHE A 175 -4.77 14.95 22.53
N ILE A 176 -5.81 14.78 23.32
CA ILE A 176 -6.51 15.86 23.99
C ILE A 176 -6.07 15.80 25.44
N ASN A 177 -5.14 16.68 25.80
CA ASN A 177 -4.74 16.86 27.19
C ASN A 177 -5.84 17.66 27.90
N GLU A 178 -6.21 17.23 29.10
CA GLU A 178 -7.05 18.02 30.02
C GLU A 178 -6.23 19.11 30.72
#